data_AF-A0A0L0JZ64-F1
#
_entry.id   AF-A0A0L0JZ64-F1
#
_cell.length_a   1.000
_cell.length_b   1.000
_cell.length_c   1.000
_cell.angle_alpha   90.00
_cell.angle_beta   90.00
_cell.angle_gamma   90.00
#
_symmetry.space_group_name_H-M   'P 1'
#
loop_
_entity.id
_entity.type
_entity.pdbx_description
1 polymer ?
#
loop_
_entity_poly.entity_id
_entity_poly.type
_entity_poly.pdbx_seq_one_letter_code
_entity_poly.pdbx_strand_id
1 'polypeptide(L)'
;MMLCPATIVVPDELKEAALKYPDGRPDEEPIPDYVTCELDKHKYGTHTCLLRDLSAKASGSVWITWSDPQNVKVEQLPYCVSRGPEKGDACWLTEGHRGGHSWERYE
;
A
#
# COMPACT_ATOMS: atom_id res chain seq x y z
N MET A 1 -7.65 -15.23 7.97
CA MET A 1 -6.48 -14.33 8.16
C MET A 1 -6.96 -13.03 8.80
N MET A 2 -6.20 -12.38 9.70
CA MET A 2 -6.62 -11.12 10.34
C MET A 2 -5.67 -10.00 9.94
N LEU A 3 -6.20 -8.87 9.47
CA LEU A 3 -5.40 -7.70 9.11
C LEU A 3 -4.82 -7.01 10.34
N CYS A 4 -3.72 -6.28 10.12
CA CYS A 4 -3.13 -5.43 11.14
C CYS A 4 -4.03 -4.20 11.39
N PRO A 5 -4.49 -3.94 12.62
CA PRO A 5 -5.42 -2.85 12.90
C PRO A 5 -4.74 -1.49 13.06
N ALA A 6 -3.43 -1.40 12.78
CA ALA A 6 -2.68 -0.16 12.93
C ALA A 6 -3.19 0.87 11.93
N THR A 7 -3.47 2.08 12.42
CA THR A 7 -3.93 3.21 11.61
C THR A 7 -2.99 4.39 11.75
N ILE A 8 -3.03 5.29 10.77
CA ILE A 8 -2.33 6.56 10.84
C ILE A 8 -3.12 7.65 10.11
N VAL A 9 -3.02 8.89 10.59
CA VAL A 9 -3.44 10.09 9.85
C VAL A 9 -2.46 10.26 8.70
N VAL A 10 -2.95 10.58 7.51
CA VAL A 10 -2.11 11.01 6.39
C VAL A 10 -1.93 12.52 6.49
N PRO A 11 -0.75 13.04 6.87
CA PRO A 11 -0.51 14.49 6.94
C PRO A 11 -0.61 15.11 5.54
N ASP A 12 -1.05 16.37 5.46
CA ASP A 12 -1.26 17.04 4.16
C ASP A 12 0.03 17.12 3.32
N GLU A 13 1.18 17.31 3.95
CA GLU A 13 2.49 17.27 3.29
C GLU A 13 2.79 15.92 2.61
N LEU A 14 2.29 14.81 3.17
CA LEU A 14 2.43 13.48 2.59
C LEU A 14 1.41 13.23 1.48
N LYS A 15 0.21 13.80 1.58
CA LYS A 15 -0.75 13.81 0.46
C LYS A 15 -0.17 14.57 -0.73
N GLU A 16 0.39 15.76 -0.50
CA GLU A 16 1.08 16.54 -1.54
C GLU A 16 2.27 15.79 -2.12
N ALA A 17 3.06 15.10 -1.28
CA ALA A 17 4.17 14.27 -1.75
C ALA A 17 3.70 13.11 -2.64
N ALA A 18 2.61 12.44 -2.29
CA ALA A 18 2.03 11.36 -3.09
C ALA A 18 1.51 11.85 -4.45
N LEU A 19 0.90 13.04 -4.49
CA LEU A 19 0.40 13.65 -5.73
C LEU A 19 1.52 14.14 -6.66
N LYS A 20 2.74 14.35 -6.15
CA LYS A 20 3.91 14.73 -6.98
C LYS A 20 4.44 13.59 -7.84
N TYR A 21 4.10 12.33 -7.53
CA TYR A 21 4.44 11.23 -8.42
C TYR A 21 3.69 11.38 -9.76
N PRO A 22 4.35 11.25 -10.91
CA PRO A 22 3.66 11.34 -12.20
C PRO A 22 2.77 10.11 -12.44
N ASP A 23 2.02 10.12 -13.54
CA ASP A 23 1.29 8.95 -14.05
C ASP A 23 0.18 8.41 -13.14
N GLY A 24 -0.53 9.29 -12.42
CA GLY A 24 -1.79 8.93 -11.77
C GLY A 24 -2.84 8.38 -12.74
N ARG A 25 -3.78 7.61 -12.22
CA ARG A 25 -4.90 7.11 -13.03
C ARG A 25 -5.94 8.21 -13.28
N PRO A 26 -6.62 8.22 -14.45
CA PRO A 26 -7.66 9.21 -14.75
C PRO A 26 -8.85 9.20 -13.78
N ASP A 27 -9.10 8.04 -13.16
CA ASP A 27 -10.16 7.75 -12.19
C ASP A 27 -9.64 7.69 -10.75
N GLU A 28 -8.51 8.36 -10.47
CA GLU A 28 -7.93 8.47 -9.13
C GLU A 28 -8.93 9.06 -8.12
N GLU A 29 -9.14 8.34 -7.02
CA GLU A 29 -9.83 8.85 -5.85
C GLU A 29 -8.91 9.78 -5.03
N PRO A 30 -9.46 10.77 -4.30
CA PRO A 30 -8.68 11.60 -3.41
C PRO A 30 -7.92 10.77 -2.37
N ILE A 31 -6.69 11.19 -2.04
CA ILE A 31 -5.91 10.54 -0.99
C ILE A 31 -6.66 10.68 0.35
N PRO A 32 -6.90 9.57 1.07
CA PRO A 32 -7.68 9.59 2.30
C PRO A 32 -6.95 10.31 3.44
N ASP A 33 -7.71 10.87 4.39
CA ASP A 33 -7.16 11.51 5.58
C ASP A 33 -6.58 10.51 6.59
N TYR A 34 -7.03 9.26 6.54
CA TYR A 34 -6.62 8.18 7.42
C TYR A 34 -6.53 6.88 6.65
N VAL A 35 -5.55 6.05 7.01
CA VAL A 35 -5.33 4.74 6.41
C VAL A 35 -5.13 3.67 7.48
N THR A 36 -5.41 2.42 7.10
CA THR A 36 -5.19 1.22 7.93
C THR A 36 -4.15 0.33 7.25
N CYS A 37 -3.29 -0.30 8.04
CA CYS A 37 -2.29 -1.22 7.52
C CYS A 37 -2.95 -2.36 6.72
N GLU A 38 -2.49 -2.55 5.48
CA GLU A 38 -3.02 -3.58 4.57
C GLU A 38 -2.35 -4.94 4.77
N LEU A 39 -1.33 -5.03 5.61
CA LEU A 39 -0.64 -6.30 5.91
C LEU A 39 -1.44 -7.13 6.91
N ASP A 40 -1.18 -8.43 6.90
CA ASP A 40 -1.66 -9.31 7.95
C ASP A 40 -1.13 -8.90 9.32
N LYS A 41 -1.85 -9.27 10.38
CA LYS A 41 -1.47 -8.96 11.76
C LYS A 41 -0.02 -9.35 12.03
N HIS A 42 0.77 -8.34 12.36
CA HIS A 42 2.18 -8.47 12.69
C HIS A 42 2.50 -7.72 13.99
N LYS A 43 3.50 -8.21 14.74
CA LYS A 43 3.94 -7.58 16.01
C LYS A 43 5.02 -6.50 15.81
N TYR A 44 5.78 -6.61 14.73
CA TYR A 44 6.96 -5.78 14.48
C TYR A 44 7.11 -5.46 13.01
N GLY A 45 7.91 -4.46 12.69
CA GLY A 45 8.19 -4.01 11.33
C GLY A 45 7.27 -2.87 10.88
N THR A 46 7.51 -2.43 9.65
CA THR A 46 6.84 -1.30 9.04
C THR A 46 5.42 -1.68 8.59
N HIS A 47 4.46 -0.84 8.93
CA HIS A 47 3.09 -0.87 8.41
C HIS A 47 3.06 -0.22 7.03
N THR A 48 2.10 -0.61 6.19
CA THR A 48 1.95 0.00 4.87
C THR A 48 0.51 -0.05 4.39
N CYS A 49 0.15 0.92 3.55
CA CYS A 49 -1.12 1.01 2.85
C CYS A 49 -0.88 1.70 1.50
N LEU A 50 -1.65 1.31 0.48
CA LEU A 50 -1.65 1.97 -0.82
C LEU A 50 -2.31 3.35 -0.67
N LEU A 51 -1.62 4.42 -1.09
CA LEU A 51 -2.22 5.75 -1.14
C LEU A 51 -2.76 6.09 -2.53
N ARG A 52 -2.04 5.67 -3.56
CA ARG A 52 -2.35 6.06 -4.92
C ARG A 52 -1.85 5.03 -5.91
N ASP A 53 -2.79 4.51 -6.68
CA ASP A 53 -2.53 3.67 -7.83
C ASP A 53 -1.98 4.51 -8.99
N LEU A 54 -0.89 4.06 -9.60
CA LEU A 54 -0.37 4.69 -10.81
C LEU A 54 -0.79 3.89 -12.05
N SER A 55 -0.60 4.50 -13.22
CA SER A 55 -0.89 3.87 -14.50
C SER A 55 0.04 2.66 -14.74
N ALA A 56 -0.36 1.74 -15.61
CA ALA A 56 0.45 0.57 -15.94
C ALA A 56 1.81 0.89 -16.58
N LYS A 57 2.05 2.16 -16.98
CA LYS A 57 3.36 2.62 -17.48
C LYS A 57 4.33 2.93 -16.33
N ALA A 58 3.81 3.22 -15.14
CA ALA A 58 4.62 3.46 -13.96
C ALA A 58 5.17 2.14 -13.42
N SER A 59 6.39 2.17 -12.87
CA SER A 59 7.07 0.99 -12.32
C SER A 59 6.58 0.58 -10.92
N GLY A 60 5.37 0.96 -10.53
CA GLY A 60 4.83 0.73 -9.20
C GLY A 60 3.66 1.63 -8.87
N SER A 61 3.32 1.71 -7.58
CA SER A 61 2.30 2.60 -7.04
C SER A 61 2.83 3.37 -5.83
N VAL A 62 2.09 4.36 -5.35
CA VAL A 62 2.52 5.18 -4.21
C VAL A 62 1.94 4.61 -2.93
N TRP A 63 2.83 4.32 -1.99
CA TRP A 63 2.53 3.72 -0.70
C TRP A 63 2.90 4.68 0.41
N ILE A 64 2.15 4.60 1.51
CA ILE A 64 2.57 5.13 2.80
C ILE A 64 3.18 4.00 3.63
N THR A 65 4.28 4.29 4.29
CA THR A 65 4.97 3.35 5.19
C THR A 65 5.21 4.02 6.54
N TRP A 66 4.97 3.30 7.64
CA TRP A 66 5.21 3.83 8.98
C TRP A 66 5.61 2.76 10.01
N SER A 67 6.50 3.10 10.92
CA SER A 67 6.80 2.30 12.13
C SER A 67 6.14 2.86 13.38
N ASP A 68 5.97 4.19 13.41
CA ASP A 68 5.40 4.99 14.47
C ASP A 68 4.96 6.34 13.90
N PRO A 69 4.20 7.17 14.64
CA PRO A 69 3.69 8.43 14.14
C PRO A 69 4.75 9.48 13.78
N GLN A 70 6.01 9.32 14.21
CA GLN A 70 7.10 10.23 13.88
C GLN A 70 7.91 9.76 12.66
N ASN A 71 7.82 8.48 12.31
CA ASN A 71 8.52 7.85 11.20
C ASN A 71 7.54 7.38 10.13
N VAL A 72 7.03 8.35 9.36
CA VAL A 72 6.06 8.15 8.28
C VAL A 72 6.68 8.60 6.97
N LYS A 73 6.51 7.81 5.91
CA LYS A 73 7.06 8.10 4.58
C LYS A 73 6.03 7.80 3.51
N VAL A 74 6.17 8.50 2.39
CA VAL A 74 5.50 8.21 1.14
C VAL A 74 6.56 7.88 0.11
N GLU A 75 6.37 6.77 -0.59
CA GLU A 75 7.33 6.26 -1.57
C GLU A 75 6.64 5.49 -2.69
N GLN A 76 7.22 5.51 -3.89
CA GLN A 76 6.77 4.67 -4.99
C GLN A 76 7.42 3.28 -4.86
N LEU A 77 6.59 2.26 -4.67
CA LEU A 77 7.03 0.87 -4.55
C LEU A 77 6.29 0.00 -5.56
N PRO A 78 6.96 -1.03 -6.12
CA PRO A 78 6.30 -1.99 -6.99
C PRO A 78 5.27 -2.82 -6.23
N TYR A 79 4.30 -3.36 -6.97
CA TYR A 79 3.44 -4.43 -6.48
C TYR A 79 4.24 -5.72 -6.33
N CYS A 80 3.79 -6.58 -5.41
CA CYS A 80 4.31 -7.92 -5.26
C CYS A 80 4.13 -8.72 -6.57
N VAL A 81 5.23 -9.34 -7.02
CA VAL A 81 5.27 -10.11 -8.28
C VAL A 81 4.83 -11.57 -8.12
N SER A 82 4.54 -12.00 -6.88
CA SER A 82 4.04 -13.34 -6.61
C SER A 82 2.71 -13.57 -7.30
N ARG A 83 2.51 -14.78 -7.81
CA ARG A 83 1.28 -15.22 -8.47
C ARG A 83 0.59 -16.26 -7.59
N GLY A 84 -0.70 -16.06 -7.38
CA GLY A 84 -1.55 -17.01 -6.68
C GLY A 84 -1.86 -18.25 -7.51
N PRO A 85 -2.62 -19.19 -6.93
CA PRO A 85 -2.92 -20.47 -7.54
C PRO A 85 -3.81 -20.35 -8.78
N GLU A 86 -4.70 -19.36 -8.85
CA GLU A 86 -5.58 -19.16 -10.00
C GLU A 86 -5.09 -18.07 -10.97
N LYS A 87 -5.53 -18.17 -12.23
CA LYS A 87 -5.22 -17.17 -13.25
C LYS A 87 -5.98 -15.87 -12.94
N GLY A 88 -5.27 -14.90 -12.40
CA GLY A 88 -5.83 -13.60 -12.02
C GLY A 88 -5.48 -13.20 -10.59
N ASP A 89 -4.99 -14.14 -9.78
CA ASP A 89 -4.57 -13.90 -8.40
C ASP A 89 -3.21 -13.21 -8.35
N ALA A 90 -3.18 -11.92 -8.71
CA ALA A 90 -2.04 -11.07 -8.43
C ALA A 90 -2.11 -10.58 -6.98
N CYS A 91 -0.97 -10.50 -6.30
CA CYS A 91 -0.93 -9.92 -4.97
C CYS A 91 -0.98 -8.40 -5.13
N TRP A 92 -1.97 -7.77 -4.51
CA TRP A 92 -2.11 -6.32 -4.56
C TRP A 92 -1.25 -5.59 -3.53
N LEU A 93 -0.48 -6.30 -2.70
CA LEU A 93 0.37 -5.67 -1.70
C LEU A 93 1.72 -5.25 -2.31
N THR A 94 2.43 -4.36 -1.63
CA THR A 94 3.78 -3.93 -2.06
C THR A 94 4.79 -5.08 -2.11
N GLU A 95 5.79 -5.00 -2.97
CA GLU A 95 6.85 -6.00 -3.06
C GLU A 95 7.61 -6.16 -1.73
N GLY A 96 7.92 -7.42 -1.37
CA GLY A 96 8.59 -7.73 -0.10
C GLY A 96 7.71 -7.56 1.13
N HIS A 97 6.39 -7.45 0.96
CA HIS A 97 5.46 -7.41 2.09
C HIS A 97 5.60 -8.64 3.00
N ARG A 98 5.24 -8.45 4.26
CA ARG A 98 5.19 -9.52 5.27
C ARG A 98 3.79 -10.12 5.32
N GLY A 99 3.70 -11.31 5.90
CA GLY A 99 2.43 -12.03 6.02
C GLY A 99 2.06 -12.77 4.74
N GLY A 100 0.81 -13.18 4.66
CA GLY A 100 0.22 -13.82 3.51
C GLY A 100 0.00 -12.86 2.34
N HIS A 101 -0.22 -13.45 1.18
CA HIS A 101 -0.58 -12.71 -0.03
C HIS A 101 -2.06 -12.31 0.00
N SER A 102 -2.41 -11.25 -0.73
CA SER A 102 -3.78 -10.70 -0.67
C SER A 102 -4.86 -11.69 -1.10
N TRP A 103 -4.56 -12.62 -2.00
CA TRP A 103 -5.51 -13.64 -2.47
C TRP A 103 -5.88 -14.65 -1.38
N GLU A 104 -5.01 -14.92 -0.41
CA GLU A 104 -5.25 -15.87 0.71
C GLU A 104 -6.30 -15.36 1.71
N ARG A 105 -6.88 -14.18 1.46
CA ARG A 105 -7.90 -13.53 2.30
C ARG A 105 -9.33 -13.80 1.84
N TYR A 106 -9.50 -14.29 0.62
CA TYR A 106 -10.80 -14.49 -0.04
C TYR A 106 -11.18 -15.98 -0.17
N GLU A 107 -10.38 -16.88 0.42
CA GLU A 107 -10.64 -18.32 0.51
C GLU A 107 -11.56 -18.70 1.68
#